data_AF-A0A0J7IJ53-F1
#
_entry.id   AF-A0A0J7IJ53-F1
#
_cell.length_a   1.000
_cell.length_b   1.000
_cell.length_c   1.000
_cell.angle_alpha   90.00
_cell.angle_beta   90.00
_cell.angle_gamma   90.00
#
_symmetry.space_group_name_H-M   'P 1'
#
loop_
_entity.id
_entity.type
_entity.pdbx_description
1 polymer ?
#
loop_
_entity_poly.entity_id
_entity_poly.type
_entity_poly.pdbx_seq_one_letter_code
_entity_poly.pdbx_strand_id
1 'polypeptide(L)'
;MKTIYSFFAITLCTFLFSQTKLIAFKSHSGNSAHFNTAVSENLFDVNSSNLGVVPQRYVRDAKLDSVIILNDNESILVTSSARKIATDGKKRVWEPGREIVRNQTLFSKKNIDSVKNVLKKYYYFVNDMDSVVFVEYDQKNKSYKEIKPVKEAKPTKEKSKKVSGGLLVGILMISGASGFYTWKKNKKNHEK
;
A
#
# COMPACT_ATOMS: atom_id res chain seq x y z
N MET A 1 -1.05 -57.55 -17.01
CA MET A 1 -0.77 -56.11 -17.20
C MET A 1 -1.28 -55.27 -16.03
N LYS A 2 -2.55 -55.37 -15.59
CA LYS A 2 -3.08 -54.63 -14.43
C LYS A 2 -2.23 -54.75 -13.14
N THR A 3 -1.72 -55.93 -12.83
CA THR A 3 -0.86 -56.19 -11.66
C THR A 3 0.51 -55.49 -11.72
N ILE A 4 1.07 -55.32 -12.92
CA ILE A 4 2.36 -54.64 -13.14
C ILE A 4 2.21 -53.13 -12.88
N TYR A 5 1.10 -52.53 -13.33
CA TYR A 5 0.81 -51.11 -13.07
C TYR A 5 0.57 -50.83 -11.58
N SER A 6 -0.07 -51.75 -10.86
CA SER A 6 -0.25 -51.63 -9.41
C SER A 6 1.10 -51.69 -8.67
N PHE A 7 2.00 -52.60 -9.05
CA PHE A 7 3.35 -52.65 -8.46
C PHE A 7 4.15 -51.38 -8.75
N PHE A 8 4.09 -50.88 -9.99
CA PHE A 8 4.78 -49.65 -10.39
C PHE A 8 4.26 -48.42 -9.63
N ALA A 9 2.94 -48.34 -9.42
CA ALA A 9 2.31 -47.26 -8.65
C ALA A 9 2.73 -47.28 -7.17
N ILE A 10 2.83 -48.47 -6.55
CA ILE A 10 3.27 -48.60 -5.15
C ILE A 10 4.73 -48.18 -4.99
N THR A 11 5.61 -48.55 -5.93
CA THR A 11 7.02 -48.11 -5.89
C THR A 11 7.20 -46.62 -6.15
N LEU A 12 6.29 -45.96 -6.87
CA LEU A 12 6.37 -44.52 -7.10
C LEU A 12 6.02 -43.71 -5.84
N CYS A 13 5.11 -44.22 -5.00
CA CYS A 13 4.68 -43.56 -3.77
C CYS A 13 5.79 -43.45 -2.70
N THR A 14 6.77 -44.36 -2.68
CA THR A 14 7.86 -44.33 -1.69
C THR A 14 8.89 -43.22 -1.94
N PHE A 15 8.95 -42.67 -3.16
CA PHE A 15 9.85 -41.56 -3.48
C PHE A 15 9.26 -40.18 -3.14
N LEU A 16 7.96 -40.10 -2.84
CA LEU A 16 7.27 -38.83 -2.61
C LEU A 16 7.33 -38.35 -1.15
N PHE A 17 7.82 -39.17 -0.22
CA PHE A 17 7.98 -38.82 1.18
C PHE A 17 9.47 -38.76 1.57
N SER A 18 10.20 -37.78 1.04
CA SER A 18 11.56 -37.49 1.49
C SER A 18 11.52 -36.88 2.89
N GLN A 19 11.98 -37.63 3.90
CA GLN A 19 12.21 -37.09 5.25
C GLN A 19 13.24 -35.94 5.19
N THR A 20 13.15 -34.95 6.07
CA THR A 20 14.21 -33.93 6.18
C THR A 20 15.50 -34.60 6.68
N LYS A 21 16.67 -34.12 6.23
CA LYS A 21 17.96 -34.72 6.64
C LYS A 21 18.12 -34.80 8.16
N LEU A 22 17.58 -33.83 8.90
CA LEU A 22 17.58 -33.83 10.37
C LEU A 22 16.68 -34.91 10.98
N ILE A 23 15.48 -35.12 10.43
CA ILE A 23 14.53 -36.14 10.90
C ILE A 23 15.04 -37.54 10.52
N ALA A 24 15.63 -37.71 9.34
CA ALA A 24 16.27 -38.96 8.93
C ALA A 24 17.44 -39.32 9.85
N PHE A 25 18.31 -38.34 10.16
CA PHE A 25 19.41 -38.51 11.12
C PHE A 25 18.92 -38.94 12.51
N LYS A 26 17.87 -38.28 13.03
CA LYS A 26 17.31 -38.58 14.36
C LYS A 26 16.54 -39.91 14.41
N SER A 27 15.83 -40.27 13.34
CA SER A 27 15.04 -41.50 13.26
C SER A 27 15.89 -42.75 13.06
N HIS A 28 17.06 -42.62 12.44
CA HIS A 28 17.98 -43.74 12.19
C HIS A 28 19.12 -43.82 13.22
N SER A 29 18.96 -43.21 14.40
CA SER A 29 19.95 -43.21 15.48
C SER A 29 21.35 -42.80 15.02
N GLY A 30 21.44 -41.80 14.14
CA GLY A 30 22.71 -41.33 13.60
C GLY A 30 23.64 -40.79 14.69
N ASN A 31 24.94 -40.91 14.47
CA ASN A 31 25.96 -40.38 15.38
C ASN A 31 26.10 -38.86 15.22
N SER A 32 25.92 -38.12 16.32
CA SER A 32 25.95 -36.65 16.35
C SER A 32 27.28 -36.07 15.92
N ALA A 33 28.40 -36.77 16.17
CA ALA A 33 29.72 -36.33 15.73
C ALA A 33 29.81 -36.30 14.20
N HIS A 34 29.34 -37.35 13.52
CA HIS A 34 29.36 -37.42 12.06
C HIS A 34 28.41 -36.42 11.41
N PHE A 35 27.24 -36.17 12.01
CA PHE A 35 26.34 -35.12 11.52
C PHE A 35 26.96 -33.73 11.67
N ASN A 36 27.61 -33.47 12.81
CA ASN A 36 28.30 -32.21 13.03
C ASN A 36 29.42 -32.00 12.00
N THR A 37 30.24 -33.01 11.75
CA THR A 37 31.26 -32.98 10.69
C THR A 37 30.64 -32.75 9.31
N ALA A 38 29.55 -33.44 8.97
CA ALA A 38 28.88 -33.26 7.68
C ALA A 38 28.29 -31.85 7.49
N VAL A 39 27.77 -31.22 8.56
CA VAL A 39 27.30 -29.82 8.53
C VAL A 39 28.49 -28.86 8.43
N SER A 40 29.53 -29.04 9.26
CA SER A 40 30.67 -28.13 9.32
C SER A 40 31.51 -28.15 8.06
N GLU A 41 31.70 -29.34 7.47
CA GLU A 41 32.48 -29.54 6.24
C GLU A 41 31.60 -29.49 4.98
N ASN A 42 30.29 -29.20 5.11
CA ASN A 42 29.33 -29.16 4.02
C ASN A 42 29.31 -30.44 3.14
N LEU A 43 29.46 -31.60 3.76
CA LEU A 43 29.42 -32.88 3.06
C LEU A 43 27.99 -33.16 2.59
N PHE A 44 27.81 -33.73 1.41
CA PHE A 44 26.49 -34.13 0.86
C PHE A 44 25.47 -32.97 0.76
N ASP A 45 25.94 -31.77 0.41
CA ASP A 45 25.12 -30.56 0.24
C ASP A 45 24.25 -30.23 1.47
N VAL A 46 24.70 -30.62 2.66
CA VAL A 46 23.94 -30.47 3.91
C VAL A 46 23.63 -29.00 4.20
N ASN A 47 24.50 -28.05 3.83
CA ASN A 47 24.21 -26.62 4.02
C ASN A 47 23.19 -26.06 3.02
N SER A 48 22.90 -26.77 1.92
CA SER A 48 21.78 -26.42 1.03
C SER A 48 20.45 -26.97 1.53
N SER A 49 20.48 -27.93 2.47
CA SER A 49 19.30 -28.47 3.12
C SER A 49 18.78 -27.48 4.16
N ASN A 50 17.48 -27.21 4.15
CA ASN A 50 16.87 -26.31 5.13
C ASN A 50 16.85 -26.86 6.58
N LEU A 51 17.42 -28.04 6.85
CA LEU A 51 17.49 -28.75 8.15
C LEU A 51 16.21 -28.71 9.02
N GLY A 52 15.02 -28.55 8.43
CA GLY A 52 13.79 -28.34 9.19
C GLY A 52 13.68 -26.98 9.89
N VAL A 53 14.50 -26.00 9.49
CA VAL A 53 14.38 -24.58 9.84
C VAL A 53 13.00 -24.10 9.42
N VAL A 54 12.22 -23.68 10.41
CA VAL A 54 10.92 -23.03 10.20
C VAL A 54 11.15 -21.81 9.30
N PRO A 55 10.29 -21.53 8.30
CA PRO A 55 10.41 -20.33 7.50
C PRO A 55 10.55 -19.10 8.40
N GLN A 56 11.57 -18.27 8.16
CA GLN A 56 11.71 -17.01 8.88
C GLN A 56 10.41 -16.20 8.68
N ARG A 57 9.83 -15.73 9.79
CA ARG A 57 8.57 -14.99 9.76
C ARG A 57 8.83 -13.60 9.20
N TYR A 58 8.70 -13.44 7.89
CA TYR A 58 8.68 -12.12 7.27
C TYR A 58 7.23 -11.61 7.25
N VAL A 59 7.01 -10.42 7.81
CA VAL A 59 5.72 -9.73 7.74
C VAL A 59 5.73 -8.89 6.46
N ARG A 60 5.14 -9.40 5.38
CA ARG A 60 4.90 -8.58 4.18
C ARG A 60 3.70 -7.66 4.33
N ASP A 61 2.96 -7.84 5.40
CA ASP A 61 1.62 -7.34 5.58
C ASP A 61 1.60 -6.38 6.78
N ALA A 62 2.47 -5.37 6.73
CA ALA A 62 2.46 -4.31 7.72
C ALA A 62 1.13 -3.54 7.64
N LYS A 63 0.50 -3.35 8.79
CA LYS A 63 -0.66 -2.52 8.98
C LYS A 63 -0.21 -1.21 9.61
N LEU A 64 -0.60 -0.07 9.05
CA LEU A 64 -0.35 1.23 9.65
C LEU A 64 -1.48 1.55 10.62
N ASP A 65 -1.18 1.63 11.91
CA ASP A 65 -2.20 1.92 12.93
C ASP A 65 -2.29 3.41 13.22
N SER A 66 -1.14 4.07 13.40
CA SER A 66 -1.11 5.51 13.64
C SER A 66 0.12 6.19 13.08
N VAL A 67 -0.05 7.48 12.78
CA VAL A 67 1.02 8.39 12.39
C VAL A 67 1.11 9.47 13.46
N ILE A 68 2.24 9.51 14.15
CA ILE A 68 2.51 10.51 15.19
C ILE A 68 3.37 11.62 14.58
N ILE A 69 2.81 12.81 14.43
CA ILE A 69 3.53 13.99 13.95
C ILE A 69 4.24 14.62 15.14
N LEU A 70 5.57 14.64 15.11
CA LEU A 70 6.38 15.25 16.17
C LEU A 70 6.63 16.73 15.91
N ASN A 71 6.89 17.05 14.64
CA ASN A 71 7.14 18.39 14.12
C ASN A 71 6.91 18.36 12.59
N ASP A 72 7.12 19.48 11.89
CA ASP A 72 6.89 19.56 10.44
C ASP A 72 7.80 18.64 9.61
N ASN A 73 8.91 18.14 10.19
CA ASN A 73 9.94 17.38 9.48
C ASN A 73 10.05 15.90 9.90
N GLU A 74 9.53 15.54 11.06
CA GLU A 74 9.66 14.22 11.67
C GLU A 74 8.30 13.69 12.10
N SER A 75 8.05 12.45 11.71
CA SER A 75 6.88 11.70 12.12
C SER A 75 7.28 10.29 12.51
N ILE A 76 6.49 9.65 13.37
CA ILE A 76 6.65 8.25 13.74
C ILE A 76 5.49 7.48 13.12
N LEU A 77 5.83 6.51 12.27
CA LEU A 77 4.87 5.53 11.78
C LEU A 77 4.80 4.39 12.80
N VAL A 78 3.59 4.14 13.30
CA VAL A 78 3.31 3.03 14.21
C VAL A 78 2.63 1.94 13.41
N THR A 79 3.33 0.81 13.27
CA THR A 79 2.88 -0.31 12.44
C THR A 79 2.72 -1.58 13.27
N SER A 80 1.71 -2.37 12.95
CA SER A 80 1.50 -3.71 13.48
C SER A 80 1.53 -4.75 12.37
N SER A 81 1.74 -6.02 12.74
CA SER A 81 1.63 -7.11 11.78
C SER A 81 0.16 -7.42 11.51
N ALA A 82 -0.27 -7.36 10.24
CA ALA A 82 -1.46 -8.12 9.87
C ALA A 82 -1.10 -9.62 9.85
N ARG A 83 -2.06 -10.47 10.22
CA ARG A 83 -1.90 -11.93 10.45
C ARG A 83 -1.67 -12.73 9.16
N LYS A 84 -0.96 -12.17 8.18
CA LYS A 84 -0.63 -12.82 6.91
C LYS A 84 0.86 -13.09 6.89
N ILE A 85 1.18 -14.37 7.02
CA ILE A 85 2.54 -14.89 6.95
C ILE A 85 2.90 -14.95 5.48
N ALA A 86 4.00 -14.32 5.10
CA ALA A 86 4.50 -14.40 3.74
C ALA A 86 5.59 -15.47 3.61
N THR A 87 5.31 -16.48 2.81
CA THR A 87 6.24 -17.52 2.40
C THR A 87 6.82 -17.19 1.04
N ASP A 88 7.71 -16.19 0.94
CA ASP A 88 8.59 -16.06 -0.23
C ASP A 88 9.76 -15.08 0.04
N GLY A 89 10.91 -15.37 -0.55
CA GLY A 89 12.23 -14.89 -0.16
C GLY A 89 12.77 -13.67 -0.91
N LYS A 90 11.94 -12.83 -1.54
CA LYS A 90 12.41 -11.56 -2.13
C LYS A 90 11.40 -10.42 -1.97
N LYS A 91 11.75 -9.44 -1.13
CA LYS A 91 11.50 -7.97 -1.21
C LYS A 91 11.68 -7.34 0.18
N ARG A 92 12.05 -6.05 0.23
CA ARG A 92 12.20 -5.24 1.47
C ARG A 92 10.99 -5.46 2.37
N VAL A 93 11.25 -6.02 3.54
CA VAL A 93 10.24 -6.39 4.55
C VAL A 93 10.12 -5.20 5.50
N TRP A 94 8.95 -4.57 5.54
CA TRP A 94 8.66 -3.55 6.55
C TRP A 94 8.33 -4.28 7.85
N GLU A 95 9.15 -4.10 8.88
CA GLU A 95 8.93 -4.75 10.18
C GLU A 95 7.89 -3.98 11.01
N PRO A 96 6.96 -4.68 11.70
CA PRO A 96 6.07 -4.05 12.66
C PRO A 96 6.87 -3.34 13.74
N GLY A 97 6.55 -2.08 13.99
CA GLY A 97 7.26 -1.29 14.97
C GLY A 97 6.99 0.20 14.86
N ARG A 98 7.84 0.97 15.55
CA ARG A 98 7.87 2.42 15.47
C ARG A 98 9.06 2.84 14.62
N GLU A 99 8.78 3.42 13.46
CA GLU A 99 9.82 3.92 12.58
C GLU A 99 9.75 5.45 12.49
N ILE A 100 10.90 6.11 12.66
CA ILE A 100 11.01 7.56 12.52
C ILE A 100 11.20 7.88 11.05
N VAL A 101 10.25 8.59 10.47
CA VAL A 101 10.31 9.05 9.08
C VAL A 101 10.58 10.55 9.07
N ARG A 102 11.72 10.91 8.47
CA ARG A 102 12.15 12.29 8.27
C ARG A 102 11.77 12.72 6.86
N ASN A 103 10.63 13.38 6.70
CA ASN A 103 10.22 13.93 5.41
C ASN A 103 9.44 15.24 5.60
N GLN A 104 10.08 16.33 5.17
CA GLN A 104 9.65 17.72 5.41
C GLN A 104 8.33 18.09 4.74
N THR A 105 7.89 17.35 3.71
CA THR A 105 6.73 17.75 2.89
C THR A 105 5.57 16.78 3.01
N LEU A 106 5.87 15.49 3.26
CA LEU A 106 4.86 14.44 3.22
C LEU A 106 4.07 14.27 4.51
N PHE A 107 4.54 14.73 5.66
CA PHE A 107 3.89 14.49 6.96
C PHE A 107 3.51 15.77 7.71
N SER A 108 3.12 16.81 6.97
CA SER A 108 2.65 18.06 7.58
C SER A 108 1.18 17.97 8.00
N LYS A 109 0.85 18.58 9.15
CA LYS A 109 -0.51 18.66 9.70
C LYS A 109 -1.53 19.30 8.74
N LYS A 110 -1.05 20.12 7.81
CA LYS A 110 -1.88 20.88 6.87
C LYS A 110 -2.46 20.03 5.74
N ASN A 111 -1.92 18.83 5.47
CA ASN A 111 -2.26 18.08 4.27
C ASN A 111 -2.40 16.57 4.49
N ILE A 112 -3.18 16.17 5.51
CA ILE A 112 -3.43 14.76 5.88
C ILE A 112 -3.90 13.93 4.68
N ASP A 113 -4.75 14.48 3.81
CA ASP A 113 -5.27 13.75 2.66
C ASP A 113 -4.20 13.46 1.60
N SER A 114 -3.26 14.39 1.38
CA SER A 114 -2.09 14.12 0.53
C SER A 114 -1.17 13.07 1.17
N VAL A 115 -1.00 13.11 2.49
CA VAL A 115 -0.22 12.10 3.23
C VAL A 115 -0.83 10.71 3.01
N LYS A 116 -2.15 10.58 3.18
CA LYS A 116 -2.87 9.32 2.94
C LYS A 116 -2.70 8.83 1.50
N ASN A 117 -2.77 9.72 0.51
CA ASN A 117 -2.57 9.34 -0.90
C ASN A 117 -1.15 8.85 -1.19
N VAL A 118 -0.15 9.50 -0.61
CA VAL A 118 1.26 9.11 -0.74
C VAL A 118 1.49 7.77 -0.05
N LEU A 119 0.98 7.60 1.18
CA LEU A 119 1.04 6.33 1.90
C LEU A 119 0.39 5.22 1.07
N LYS A 120 -0.81 5.44 0.53
CA LYS A 120 -1.48 4.45 -0.34
C LYS A 120 -0.71 4.12 -1.63
N LYS A 121 -0.06 5.11 -2.24
CA LYS A 121 0.63 4.97 -3.54
C LYS A 121 2.00 4.33 -3.40
N TYR A 122 2.76 4.72 -2.38
CA TYR A 122 4.16 4.34 -2.23
C TYR A 122 4.38 3.28 -1.15
N TYR A 123 3.45 3.15 -0.19
CA TYR A 123 3.54 2.21 0.91
C TYR A 123 2.41 1.18 0.79
N TYR A 124 2.78 -0.09 0.68
CA TYR A 124 1.85 -1.20 0.46
C TYR A 124 1.24 -1.70 1.78
N PHE A 125 0.70 -0.79 2.61
CA PHE A 125 0.02 -1.16 3.85
C PHE A 125 -1.27 -1.91 3.55
N VAL A 126 -1.60 -2.89 4.39
CA VAL A 126 -2.74 -3.79 4.16
C VAL A 126 -4.08 -3.13 4.48
N ASN A 127 -4.12 -2.19 5.42
CA ASN A 127 -5.34 -1.49 5.80
C ASN A 127 -5.64 -0.27 4.93
N ASP A 128 -6.90 0.13 4.96
CA ASP A 128 -7.31 1.40 4.39
C ASP A 128 -6.64 2.56 5.15
N MET A 129 -6.23 3.59 4.42
CA MET A 129 -5.64 4.81 4.99
C MET A 129 -6.66 5.61 5.79
N ASP A 130 -7.95 5.41 5.54
CA ASP A 130 -9.01 6.02 6.35
C ASP A 130 -9.14 5.41 7.75
N SER A 131 -8.58 4.21 7.97
CA SER A 131 -8.52 3.60 9.30
C SER A 131 -7.31 4.06 10.12
N VAL A 132 -6.41 4.86 9.53
CA VAL A 132 -5.16 5.30 10.17
C VAL A 132 -5.43 6.52 11.04
N VAL A 133 -5.00 6.46 12.30
CA VAL A 133 -5.17 7.57 13.24
C VAL A 133 -3.98 8.52 13.15
N PHE A 134 -4.23 9.78 12.85
CA PHE A 134 -3.21 10.83 12.86
C PHE A 134 -3.22 11.54 14.21
N VAL A 135 -2.05 11.58 14.85
CA VAL A 135 -1.87 12.13 16.19
C VAL A 135 -0.76 13.16 16.16
N GLU A 136 -0.97 14.31 16.78
CA GLU A 136 0.06 15.33 17.01
C GLU A 136 0.63 15.16 18.40
N TYR A 137 1.96 15.19 18.52
CA TYR A 137 2.65 15.20 19.80
C TYR A 137 2.98 16.63 20.22
N ASP A 138 2.40 17.08 21.33
CA ASP A 138 2.68 18.38 21.94
C ASP A 138 3.90 18.25 22.85
N GLN A 139 5.05 18.75 22.39
CA GLN A 139 6.31 18.71 23.15
C GLN A 139 6.24 19.46 24.48
N LYS A 140 5.44 20.54 24.57
CA LYS A 140 5.37 21.37 25.78
C LYS A 140 4.59 20.66 26.88
N ASN A 141 3.46 20.05 26.52
CA ASN A 141 2.57 19.37 27.45
C ASN A 141 2.82 17.86 27.54
N LYS A 142 3.78 17.32 26.76
CA LYS A 142 4.06 15.89 26.59
C LYS A 142 2.79 15.06 26.36
N SER A 143 1.88 15.60 25.54
CA SER A 143 0.55 15.03 25.33
C SER A 143 0.28 14.73 23.86
N TYR A 144 -0.60 13.78 23.61
CA TYR A 144 -1.01 13.37 22.27
C TYR A 144 -2.40 13.92 21.98
N LYS A 145 -2.57 14.57 20.82
CA LYS A 145 -3.86 15.09 20.36
C LYS A 145 -4.21 14.49 19.01
N GLU A 146 -5.35 13.83 18.92
CA GLU A 146 -5.84 13.29 17.66
C GLU A 146 -6.16 14.44 16.69
N ILE A 147 -5.61 14.40 15.49
CA ILE A 147 -5.94 15.34 14.44
C ILE A 147 -7.17 14.79 13.76
N LYS A 148 -8.33 15.35 14.11
CA LYS A 148 -9.56 15.06 13.38
C LYS A 148 -9.36 15.50 11.93
N PRO A 149 -9.68 14.67 10.93
CA PRO A 149 -9.73 15.13 9.56
C PRO A 149 -10.65 16.33 9.55
N VAL A 150 -10.16 17.44 8.99
CA VAL A 150 -11.01 18.58 8.68
C VAL A 150 -12.04 17.99 7.74
N LYS A 151 -13.25 17.70 8.24
CA LYS A 151 -14.39 17.40 7.36
C LYS A 151 -14.38 18.55 6.39
N GLU A 152 -14.05 18.28 5.12
CA GLU A 152 -14.21 19.26 4.07
C GLU A 152 -15.58 19.87 4.32
N ALA A 153 -15.60 21.14 4.71
CA ALA A 153 -16.83 21.89 4.70
C ALA A 153 -17.30 21.70 3.27
N LYS A 154 -18.41 20.94 3.08
CA LYS A 154 -19.03 20.71 1.77
C LYS A 154 -18.79 21.97 0.98
N PRO A 155 -18.14 21.92 -0.20
CA PRO A 155 -17.76 23.13 -0.92
C PRO A 155 -19.00 24.00 -0.88
N THR A 156 -18.92 25.12 -0.15
CA THR A 156 -20.00 26.08 -0.11
C THR A 156 -20.18 26.37 -1.56
N LYS A 157 -21.26 25.84 -2.15
CA LYS A 157 -21.62 26.09 -3.53
C LYS A 157 -21.58 27.59 -3.59
N GLU A 158 -20.53 28.14 -4.19
CA GLU A 158 -20.54 29.53 -4.60
C GLU A 158 -21.85 29.61 -5.36
N LYS A 159 -22.79 30.37 -4.79
CA LYS A 159 -24.05 30.61 -5.46
C LYS A 159 -23.62 31.33 -6.72
N SER A 160 -23.41 30.58 -7.81
CA SER A 160 -23.10 31.12 -9.12
C SER A 160 -24.15 32.18 -9.29
N LYS A 161 -23.72 33.44 -9.31
CA LYS A 161 -24.61 34.59 -9.36
C LYS A 161 -25.49 34.33 -10.57
N LYS A 162 -26.75 33.93 -10.33
CA LYS A 162 -27.65 33.47 -11.37
C LYS A 162 -27.84 34.69 -12.25
N VAL A 163 -27.15 34.74 -13.39
CA VAL A 163 -27.38 35.79 -14.38
C VAL A 163 -28.86 35.65 -14.70
N SER A 164 -29.66 36.67 -14.36
CA SER A 164 -31.10 36.60 -14.56
C SER A 164 -31.33 36.29 -16.04
N GLY A 165 -32.18 35.31 -16.35
CA GLY A 165 -32.38 34.87 -17.74
C GLY A 165 -32.73 36.03 -18.68
N GLY A 166 -33.31 37.12 -18.15
CA GLY A 166 -33.56 38.35 -18.88
C GLY A 166 -32.31 39.09 -19.38
N LEU A 167 -31.18 39.03 -18.67
CA LEU A 167 -29.95 39.71 -19.08
C LEU A 167 -29.28 38.99 -20.27
N LEU A 168 -29.30 37.66 -20.29
CA LEU A 168 -28.83 36.87 -21.44
C LEU A 168 -29.73 37.06 -22.66
N VAL A 169 -31.06 37.08 -22.47
CA VAL A 169 -32.01 37.37 -23.55
C VAL A 169 -31.80 38.78 -24.11
N GLY A 170 -31.54 39.77 -23.24
CA GLY A 170 -31.22 41.14 -23.66
C GLY A 170 -29.97 41.21 -24.53
N ILE A 171 -28.88 40.56 -24.13
CA ILE A 171 -27.62 40.53 -24.91
C ILE A 171 -27.82 39.84 -26.27
N LEU A 172 -28.59 38.74 -26.32
CA LEU A 172 -28.92 38.04 -27.57
C LEU A 172 -29.74 38.91 -28.52
N MET A 173 -30.74 39.63 -28.01
CA MET A 173 -31.59 40.51 -28.82
C MET A 173 -30.81 41.70 -29.41
N ILE A 174 -29.92 42.32 -28.62
CA ILE A 174 -29.08 43.44 -29.11
C ILE A 174 -28.11 42.96 -30.18
N SER A 175 -27.54 41.76 -30.02
CA SER A 175 -26.63 41.15 -31.00
C SER A 175 -27.36 40.77 -32.30
N GLY A 176 -28.57 40.21 -32.20
CA GLY A 176 -29.40 39.91 -33.36
C GLY A 176 -29.83 41.15 -34.14
N ALA A 177 -30.26 42.22 -33.44
CA ALA A 177 -30.70 43.45 -34.07
C ALA A 177 -29.55 44.20 -34.78
N SER A 178 -28.36 44.25 -34.16
CA SER A 178 -27.17 44.85 -34.77
C SER A 178 -26.68 44.05 -35.99
N GLY A 179 -26.69 42.72 -35.92
CA GLY A 179 -26.40 41.86 -37.06
C GLY A 179 -27.38 42.05 -38.21
N PHE A 180 -28.69 42.07 -37.92
CA PHE A 180 -29.73 42.25 -38.94
C PHE A 180 -29.70 43.64 -39.58
N TYR A 181 -29.46 44.69 -38.79
CA TYR A 181 -29.30 46.06 -39.30
C TYR A 181 -28.08 46.17 -40.24
N THR A 182 -26.96 45.58 -39.84
CA THR A 182 -25.73 45.57 -40.65
C THR A 182 -25.92 44.80 -41.95
N TRP A 183 -26.57 43.63 -41.90
CA TRP A 183 -26.89 42.84 -43.09
C TRP A 183 -27.83 43.59 -44.04
N LYS A 184 -28.90 44.21 -43.52
CA LYS A 184 -29.85 45.00 -44.33
C LYS A 184 -29.19 46.22 -44.96
N LYS A 185 -28.26 46.89 -44.26
CA LYS A 185 -27.47 48.00 -44.79
C LYS A 185 -26.53 47.55 -45.91
N ASN A 186 -25.85 46.41 -45.74
CA ASN A 186 -24.96 45.88 -46.77
C ASN A 186 -25.73 45.44 -48.02
N LYS A 187 -26.90 44.80 -47.87
CA LYS A 187 -27.74 44.39 -49.00
C LYS A 187 -28.16 45.58 -49.89
N LYS A 188 -28.53 46.71 -49.27
CA LYS A 188 -28.87 47.95 -50.00
C LYS A 188 -27.69 48.61 -50.73
N ASN A 189 -26.45 48.39 -50.27
CA ASN A 189 -25.26 48.94 -50.91
C ASN A 189 -24.77 48.10 -52.11
N HIS A 190 -25.22 46.84 -52.22
CA HIS A 190 -24.91 45.94 -53.34
C HIS A 190 -25.99 45.92 -54.44
N GLU A 191 -27.08 46.69 -54.29
CA GLU A 191 -28.15 46.88 -55.29
C GLU A 191 -28.06 48.25 -56.01
N LYS A 192 -26.89 48.92 -55.97
CA LYS A 192 -26.61 50.16 -56.71
C LYS A 192 -25.53 49.95 -57.76
#